data_AF-A0A2N5RUB1-F1
#
_entry.id   AF-A0A2N5RUB1-F1
#
_cell.length_a   1.000
_cell.length_b   1.000
_cell.length_c   1.000
_cell.angle_alpha   90.00
_cell.angle_beta   90.00
_cell.angle_gamma   90.00
#
_symmetry.space_group_name_H-M   'P 1'
#
loop_
_entity.id
_entity.type
_entity.pdbx_description
1 polymer ?
#
loop_
_entity_poly.entity_id
_entity_poly.type
_entity_poly.pdbx_seq_one_letter_code
_entity_poly.pdbx_strand_id
1 'polypeptide(L)'
;MARHCGRATHRLKLLERKAQQTRGVDHQPADGENTNDIQQDEERRNQDNDHQNSFWAQIDAEIDAETRPDPALRSLADELETNDHIQQLLNGVSDSSTPLQSAHWLDLLEAELEALQDIDSQDEAQRMPSTPSSQDSASTASENEWYPFRSKMELIGSLIVGHTHSMLSRSLYSKIRGILTMCDVHLPAWATIQAGRACIRQLLKSSIRFDVSVFDNPCFSLSARSLIAQDLANPLVSKHLDYYPHMTEGRNIYKFSQSRKWLELLAPAHRAPMCELTAKCLQIKRDHISHISNLIKIVIPGNLTFHDSRLSAIPVKDFEFDYSEILMENRRYLIDACGGVIYESSDEKEVSIPLPNPWRIKAQGRVIRHVPITLYSDDTSGNSSKQFNKHISFYFTLSGLPPNVSNQEYNCHFLSSSNIAGVLELSNQIVEELKDGFPAYDITLSQEVLVTSVVLCFLADSPMHAEVTNTPNPG
;
A
#
# COMPACT_ATOMS: atom_id res chain seq x y z
N MET A 1 34.65 -21.65 -11.81
CA MET A 1 34.15 -21.29 -13.16
C MET A 1 32.76 -20.68 -12.99
N ALA A 2 32.55 -19.42 -13.39
CA ALA A 2 31.33 -18.68 -13.08
C ALA A 2 30.10 -19.25 -13.83
N ARG A 3 29.01 -19.51 -13.08
CA ARG A 3 27.77 -20.17 -13.54
C ARG A 3 26.98 -19.38 -14.61
N HIS A 4 27.33 -18.12 -14.86
CA HIS A 4 26.74 -17.26 -15.89
C HIS A 4 26.99 -17.75 -17.34
N CYS A 5 28.03 -18.55 -17.57
CA CYS A 5 28.38 -19.02 -18.92
C CYS A 5 27.38 -20.03 -19.52
N GLY A 6 26.48 -20.61 -18.72
CA GLY A 6 25.54 -21.65 -19.14
C GLY A 6 24.17 -21.17 -19.65
N ARG A 7 23.79 -19.90 -19.42
CA ARG A 7 22.44 -19.39 -19.73
C ARG A 7 22.20 -19.24 -21.24
N ALA A 8 20.99 -19.58 -21.71
CA ALA A 8 20.60 -19.48 -23.12
C ALA A 8 20.69 -18.02 -23.63
N THR A 9 20.36 -17.05 -22.79
CA THR A 9 20.51 -15.60 -23.04
C THR A 9 21.97 -15.17 -23.16
N HIS A 10 22.88 -15.78 -22.40
CA HIS A 10 24.33 -15.54 -22.54
C HIS A 10 24.88 -16.16 -23.83
N ARG A 11 24.39 -17.35 -24.24
CA ARG A 11 24.72 -17.96 -25.53
C ARG A 11 24.19 -17.15 -26.71
N LEU A 12 22.98 -16.59 -26.61
CA LEU A 12 22.38 -15.67 -27.59
C LEU A 12 23.17 -14.37 -27.70
N LYS A 13 23.50 -13.73 -26.56
CA LYS A 13 24.35 -12.53 -26.54
C LYS A 13 25.77 -12.80 -27.04
N LEU A 14 26.34 -13.99 -26.81
CA LEU A 14 27.63 -14.40 -27.40
C LEU A 14 27.54 -14.61 -28.91
N LEU A 15 26.43 -15.13 -29.42
CA LEU A 15 26.20 -15.31 -30.85
C LEU A 15 25.96 -13.95 -31.55
N GLU A 16 25.20 -13.05 -30.93
CA GLU A 16 25.00 -11.66 -31.38
C GLU A 16 26.31 -10.88 -31.35
N ARG A 17 27.13 -11.04 -30.30
CA ARG A 17 28.45 -10.40 -30.17
C ARG A 17 29.47 -10.96 -31.18
N LYS A 18 29.43 -12.25 -31.49
CA LYS A 18 30.23 -12.86 -32.58
C LYS A 18 29.77 -12.40 -33.98
N ALA A 19 28.47 -12.16 -34.16
CA ALA A 19 27.91 -11.59 -35.38
C ALA A 19 28.23 -10.09 -35.54
N GLN A 20 28.42 -9.37 -34.44
CA GLN A 20 28.83 -7.96 -34.43
C GLN A 20 30.36 -7.77 -34.55
N GLN A 21 31.17 -8.66 -33.96
CA GLN A 21 32.63 -8.66 -34.09
C GLN A 21 33.14 -9.05 -35.48
N THR A 22 32.32 -9.70 -36.31
CA THR A 22 32.64 -9.92 -37.73
C THR A 22 32.46 -8.66 -38.59
N ARG A 23 32.07 -7.51 -38.00
CA ARG A 23 31.82 -6.24 -38.71
C ARG A 23 32.53 -4.99 -38.15
N GLY A 24 33.47 -5.06 -37.22
CA GLY A 24 34.14 -3.85 -36.73
C GLY A 24 35.40 -4.06 -35.88
N VAL A 25 36.39 -3.20 -36.15
CA VAL A 25 37.82 -3.16 -35.78
C VAL A 25 38.14 -3.11 -34.27
N ASP A 26 39.30 -3.70 -33.90
CA ASP A 26 39.96 -3.82 -32.58
C ASP A 26 40.24 -2.52 -31.81
N HIS A 27 40.15 -2.54 -30.47
CA HIS A 27 41.06 -1.81 -29.55
C HIS A 27 41.08 -2.39 -28.10
N GLN A 28 42.26 -2.38 -27.47
CA GLN A 28 42.66 -2.96 -26.16
C GLN A 28 42.28 -2.09 -24.94
N PRO A 29 42.13 -2.64 -23.71
CA PRO A 29 42.01 -1.87 -22.47
C PRO A 29 43.33 -1.80 -21.66
N ALA A 30 43.47 -0.76 -20.83
CA ALA A 30 44.57 -0.53 -19.89
C ALA A 30 44.09 -0.58 -18.42
N ASP A 31 45.02 -0.93 -17.53
CA ASP A 31 44.88 -1.34 -16.13
C ASP A 31 44.58 -0.23 -15.09
N GLY A 32 44.00 -0.65 -13.96
CA GLY A 32 44.54 -0.35 -12.62
C GLY A 32 43.55 0.17 -11.57
N GLU A 33 43.21 -0.63 -10.54
CA GLU A 33 43.03 -0.17 -9.14
C GLU A 33 42.96 -1.34 -8.12
N ASN A 34 43.46 -1.06 -6.91
CA ASN A 34 43.83 -1.96 -5.80
C ASN A 34 42.74 -2.94 -5.29
N THR A 35 43.05 -4.24 -5.25
CA THR A 35 42.14 -5.34 -4.82
C THR A 35 42.45 -5.96 -3.44
N ASN A 36 43.45 -5.48 -2.71
CA ASN A 36 43.99 -6.24 -1.57
C ASN A 36 43.20 -6.13 -0.25
N ASP A 37 42.48 -5.03 0.00
CA ASP A 37 41.76 -4.85 1.29
C ASP A 37 40.37 -5.51 1.29
N ILE A 38 39.74 -5.65 0.11
CA ILE A 38 38.45 -6.33 -0.05
C ILE A 38 38.61 -7.84 0.05
N GLN A 39 39.74 -8.38 -0.45
CA GLN A 39 40.04 -9.81 -0.38
C GLN A 39 40.22 -10.32 1.06
N GLN A 40 40.80 -9.52 1.97
CA GLN A 40 41.01 -9.94 3.35
C GLN A 40 39.71 -9.96 4.19
N ASP A 41 38.75 -9.09 3.88
CA ASP A 41 37.45 -9.07 4.55
C ASP A 41 36.48 -10.12 3.96
N GLU A 42 36.60 -10.43 2.66
CA GLU A 42 35.94 -11.60 2.04
C GLU A 42 36.49 -12.92 2.58
N GLU A 43 37.80 -13.06 2.77
CA GLU A 43 38.41 -14.26 3.34
C GLU A 43 37.99 -14.51 4.78
N ARG A 44 37.87 -13.46 5.60
CA ARG A 44 37.36 -13.59 6.99
C ARG A 44 35.88 -13.96 7.04
N ARG A 45 35.03 -13.37 6.20
CA ARG A 45 33.61 -13.76 6.11
C ARG A 45 33.43 -15.17 5.56
N ASN A 46 34.28 -15.59 4.62
CA ASN A 46 34.27 -16.97 4.12
C ASN A 46 34.73 -17.97 5.19
N GLN A 47 35.73 -17.65 6.01
CA GLN A 47 36.16 -18.50 7.12
C GLN A 47 35.09 -18.64 8.21
N ASP A 48 34.36 -17.57 8.53
CA ASP A 48 33.25 -17.62 9.48
C ASP A 48 32.05 -18.40 8.92
N ASN A 49 31.73 -18.22 7.63
CA ASN A 49 30.71 -19.01 6.94
C ASN A 49 31.09 -20.50 6.82
N ASP A 50 32.37 -20.80 6.58
CA ASP A 50 32.88 -22.18 6.51
C ASP A 50 32.87 -22.84 7.89
N HIS A 51 33.16 -22.10 8.97
CA HIS A 51 33.02 -22.60 10.34
C HIS A 51 31.55 -22.87 10.70
N GLN A 52 30.65 -21.97 10.31
CA GLN A 52 29.22 -22.12 10.58
C GLN A 52 28.63 -23.29 9.77
N ASN A 53 29.04 -23.46 8.51
CA ASN A 53 28.66 -24.61 7.68
C ASN A 53 29.26 -25.92 8.20
N SER A 54 30.49 -25.91 8.73
CA SER A 54 31.13 -27.10 9.33
C SER A 54 30.43 -27.52 10.63
N PHE A 55 30.02 -26.56 11.46
CA PHE A 55 29.25 -26.81 12.69
C PHE A 55 27.88 -27.43 12.41
N TRP A 56 27.15 -26.89 11.42
CA TRP A 56 25.86 -27.45 11.01
C TRP A 56 26.01 -28.78 10.27
N ALA A 57 27.08 -28.99 9.50
CA ALA A 57 27.38 -30.27 8.87
C ALA A 57 27.73 -31.36 9.89
N GLN A 58 28.37 -31.01 11.02
CA GLN A 58 28.59 -31.95 12.13
C GLN A 58 27.29 -32.32 12.82
N ILE A 59 26.41 -31.34 13.07
CA ILE A 59 25.08 -31.58 13.64
C ILE A 59 24.21 -32.43 12.70
N ASP A 60 24.20 -32.13 11.39
CA ASP A 60 23.47 -32.93 10.40
C ASP A 60 24.06 -34.35 10.29
N ALA A 61 25.38 -34.53 10.37
CA ALA A 61 26.00 -35.86 10.38
C ALA A 61 25.69 -36.68 11.64
N GLU A 62 25.49 -36.02 12.79
CA GLU A 62 25.11 -36.65 14.05
C GLU A 62 23.61 -37.04 14.06
N ILE A 63 22.77 -36.29 13.34
CA ILE A 63 21.34 -36.57 13.12
C ILE A 63 21.12 -37.65 12.04
N ASP A 64 21.93 -37.65 10.97
CA ASP A 64 21.90 -38.66 9.89
C ASP A 64 22.43 -40.03 10.36
N ALA A 65 23.22 -40.07 11.42
CA ALA A 65 23.66 -41.33 12.05
C ALA A 65 22.49 -42.07 12.74
N GLU A 66 21.42 -41.37 13.12
CA GLU A 66 20.23 -41.95 13.76
C GLU A 66 19.02 -42.11 12.81
N THR A 67 19.09 -41.55 11.59
CA THR A 67 17.99 -41.61 10.62
C THR A 67 18.54 -41.67 9.20
N ARG A 68 18.31 -42.77 8.47
CA ARG A 68 18.66 -42.86 7.04
C ARG A 68 17.51 -42.34 6.15
N PRO A 69 17.78 -41.37 5.25
CA PRO A 69 17.06 -41.28 3.97
C PRO A 69 17.96 -41.14 2.72
N ASP A 70 17.30 -41.23 1.56
CA ASP A 70 17.76 -41.41 0.16
C ASP A 70 18.60 -40.23 -0.44
N PRO A 71 19.48 -40.44 -1.44
CA PRO A 71 20.57 -39.52 -1.81
C PRO A 71 20.24 -38.44 -2.85
N ALA A 72 19.09 -37.77 -2.78
CA ALA A 72 18.61 -36.86 -3.85
C ALA A 72 18.45 -35.37 -3.49
N LEU A 73 19.28 -34.80 -2.59
CA LEU A 73 19.19 -33.36 -2.28
C LEU A 73 20.11 -32.50 -3.17
N ARG A 74 19.49 -31.69 -4.05
CA ARG A 74 20.14 -30.59 -4.80
C ARG A 74 20.24 -29.34 -3.92
N SER A 75 21.20 -28.46 -4.21
CA SER A 75 21.42 -27.26 -3.37
C SER A 75 20.40 -26.16 -3.69
N LEU A 76 20.07 -25.34 -2.68
CA LEU A 76 19.12 -24.21 -2.72
C LEU A 76 19.35 -23.21 -3.88
N ALA A 77 20.59 -23.13 -4.39
CA ALA A 77 20.92 -22.29 -5.54
C ALA A 77 20.40 -22.86 -6.88
N ASP A 78 20.20 -24.17 -6.97
CA ASP A 78 19.75 -24.85 -8.19
C ASP A 78 18.20 -24.77 -8.35
N GLU A 79 17.46 -24.59 -7.25
CA GLU A 79 16.01 -24.38 -7.23
C GLU A 79 15.61 -22.95 -7.65
N LEU A 80 16.48 -21.96 -7.40
CA LEU A 80 16.24 -20.56 -7.77
C LEU A 80 16.50 -20.26 -9.25
N GLU A 81 17.30 -21.06 -9.95
CA GLU A 81 17.58 -20.87 -11.39
C GLU A 81 16.51 -21.48 -12.31
N THR A 82 15.64 -22.36 -11.80
CA THR A 82 14.61 -23.05 -12.59
C THR A 82 13.28 -22.30 -12.67
N ASN A 83 13.05 -21.33 -11.77
CA ASN A 83 11.79 -20.57 -11.69
C ASN A 83 11.80 -19.23 -12.44
N ASP A 84 12.02 -19.28 -13.75
CA ASP A 84 11.83 -18.15 -14.67
C ASP A 84 10.61 -18.40 -15.59
N HIS A 85 9.50 -18.87 -15.01
CA HIS A 85 8.27 -19.24 -15.73
C HIS A 85 7.45 -18.03 -16.21
N ILE A 86 7.70 -16.84 -15.66
CA ILE A 86 7.07 -15.58 -16.09
C ILE A 86 7.44 -15.24 -17.55
N GLN A 87 8.68 -15.54 -17.97
CA GLN A 87 9.14 -15.38 -19.36
C GLN A 87 8.49 -16.38 -20.33
N GLN A 88 8.09 -17.56 -19.86
CA GLN A 88 7.41 -18.57 -20.70
C GLN A 88 5.93 -18.24 -20.90
N LEU A 89 5.26 -17.67 -19.88
CA LEU A 89 3.87 -17.24 -19.94
C LEU A 89 3.66 -16.02 -20.84
N LEU A 90 4.57 -15.04 -20.81
CA LEU A 90 4.51 -13.86 -21.70
C LEU A 90 4.67 -14.23 -23.18
N ASN A 91 5.33 -15.35 -23.50
CA ASN A 91 5.47 -15.86 -24.87
C ASN A 91 4.27 -16.71 -25.32
N GLY A 92 3.36 -17.09 -24.41
CA GLY A 92 2.24 -18.01 -24.68
C GLY A 92 0.88 -17.35 -24.94
N VAL A 93 0.70 -16.06 -24.63
CA VAL A 93 -0.57 -15.35 -24.85
C VAL A 93 -0.67 -14.88 -26.30
N SER A 94 -0.88 -15.85 -27.19
CA SER A 94 -1.29 -15.62 -28.58
C SER A 94 -2.80 -15.82 -28.72
N ASP A 95 -3.62 -15.07 -27.97
CA ASP A 95 -4.99 -14.81 -28.43
C ASP A 95 -5.65 -13.67 -27.66
N SER A 96 -5.88 -12.58 -28.40
CA SER A 96 -6.64 -11.42 -28.01
C SER A 96 -8.14 -11.75 -28.01
N SER A 97 -8.70 -12.25 -26.91
CA SER A 97 -10.11 -12.08 -26.52
C SER A 97 -10.52 -13.02 -25.38
N THR A 98 -10.28 -12.63 -24.12
CA THR A 98 -11.12 -13.10 -22.99
C THR A 98 -10.84 -12.24 -21.75
N PRO A 99 -11.84 -11.56 -21.16
CA PRO A 99 -11.66 -10.77 -19.94
C PRO A 99 -11.71 -11.72 -18.74
N LEU A 100 -10.56 -12.26 -18.34
CA LEU A 100 -10.44 -13.15 -17.18
C LEU A 100 -10.02 -12.37 -15.92
N GLN A 101 -10.87 -12.51 -14.92
CA GLN A 101 -11.06 -11.66 -13.73
C GLN A 101 -9.98 -11.85 -12.66
N SER A 102 -9.81 -10.81 -11.84
CA SER A 102 -8.91 -10.70 -10.67
C SER A 102 -8.87 -11.90 -9.71
N ALA A 103 -9.92 -12.73 -9.66
CA ALA A 103 -9.97 -13.94 -8.85
C ALA A 103 -8.95 -15.01 -9.29
N HIS A 104 -8.69 -15.11 -10.61
CA HIS A 104 -7.80 -16.15 -11.13
C HIS A 104 -6.32 -15.88 -10.82
N TRP A 105 -5.92 -14.61 -10.63
CA TRP A 105 -4.53 -14.26 -10.34
C TRP A 105 -4.12 -14.52 -8.89
N LEU A 106 -5.05 -14.40 -7.93
CA LEU A 106 -4.79 -14.81 -6.54
C LEU A 106 -4.61 -16.33 -6.48
N ASP A 107 -5.50 -17.08 -7.13
CA ASP A 107 -5.37 -18.53 -7.25
C ASP A 107 -4.10 -18.93 -8.01
N LEU A 108 -3.67 -18.16 -9.03
CA LEU A 108 -2.47 -18.44 -9.80
C LEU A 108 -1.18 -18.06 -9.06
N LEU A 109 -1.17 -16.96 -8.30
CA LEU A 109 -0.04 -16.57 -7.44
C LEU A 109 0.07 -17.49 -6.23
N GLU A 110 -1.06 -17.92 -5.66
CA GLU A 110 -1.11 -18.90 -4.57
C GLU A 110 -0.71 -20.29 -5.11
N ALA A 111 -1.17 -20.68 -6.30
CA ALA A 111 -0.73 -21.89 -6.99
C ALA A 111 0.74 -21.84 -7.44
N GLU A 112 1.28 -20.69 -7.83
CA GLU A 112 2.72 -20.52 -8.09
C GLU A 112 3.51 -20.55 -6.78
N LEU A 113 3.02 -19.91 -5.71
CA LEU A 113 3.63 -20.03 -4.38
C LEU A 113 3.63 -21.48 -3.88
N GLU A 114 2.59 -22.26 -4.23
CA GLU A 114 2.48 -23.70 -3.99
C GLU A 114 3.39 -24.53 -4.93
N ALA A 115 3.48 -24.19 -6.22
CA ALA A 115 4.30 -24.88 -7.23
C ALA A 115 5.80 -24.67 -7.01
N LEU A 116 6.20 -23.48 -6.54
CA LEU A 116 7.54 -23.19 -6.02
C LEU A 116 7.92 -24.05 -4.80
N GLN A 117 6.95 -24.78 -4.21
CA GLN A 117 7.10 -25.59 -2.99
C GLN A 117 6.85 -27.10 -3.23
N ASP A 118 6.67 -27.53 -4.47
CA ASP A 118 6.25 -28.90 -4.83
C ASP A 118 7.40 -29.78 -5.36
N ILE A 119 8.61 -29.57 -4.84
CA ILE A 119 9.66 -30.60 -4.84
C ILE A 119 9.51 -31.35 -3.51
N ASP A 120 9.01 -32.59 -3.59
CA ASP A 120 8.76 -33.57 -2.51
C ASP A 120 7.49 -33.41 -1.67
N SER A 121 6.31 -33.49 -2.27
CA SER A 121 5.06 -33.70 -1.51
C SER A 121 4.09 -34.70 -2.17
N GLN A 122 4.54 -35.94 -2.39
CA GLN A 122 3.62 -37.08 -2.49
C GLN A 122 3.60 -37.83 -1.16
N ASP A 123 2.84 -37.37 -0.15
CA ASP A 123 2.32 -38.27 0.90
C ASP A 123 1.27 -37.68 1.87
N GLU A 124 0.96 -36.38 1.87
CA GLU A 124 0.05 -35.81 2.89
C GLU A 124 -1.35 -35.39 2.40
N ALA A 125 -1.85 -35.92 1.28
CA ALA A 125 -3.14 -35.51 0.70
C ALA A 125 -4.41 -36.10 1.36
N GLN A 126 -4.33 -36.81 2.49
CA GLN A 126 -5.46 -37.62 3.00
C GLN A 126 -6.06 -37.23 4.35
N ARG A 127 -5.77 -36.03 4.90
CA ARG A 127 -6.45 -35.53 6.11
C ARG A 127 -6.81 -34.04 6.04
N MET A 128 -7.76 -33.69 5.18
CA MET A 128 -8.37 -32.35 5.19
C MET A 128 -9.78 -32.41 5.80
N PRO A 129 -10.09 -31.62 6.84
CA PRO A 129 -11.47 -31.27 7.17
C PRO A 129 -11.95 -30.14 6.26
N SER A 130 -13.21 -30.22 5.84
CA SER A 130 -13.89 -29.26 4.96
C SER A 130 -13.97 -27.84 5.52
N THR A 131 -13.84 -26.86 4.62
CA THR A 131 -14.00 -25.42 4.84
C THR A 131 -15.36 -25.08 5.50
N PRO A 132 -15.41 -24.28 6.59
CA PRO A 132 -16.69 -23.83 7.12
C PRO A 132 -17.34 -22.79 6.21
N SER A 133 -18.66 -22.87 6.06
CA SER A 133 -19.47 -21.87 5.37
C SER A 133 -19.43 -20.52 6.08
N SER A 134 -19.45 -19.46 5.30
CA SER A 134 -19.26 -18.06 5.68
C SER A 134 -20.38 -17.43 6.52
N GLN A 135 -21.31 -18.22 7.07
CA GLN A 135 -22.47 -17.71 7.81
C GLN A 135 -22.44 -17.98 9.34
N ASP A 136 -21.60 -18.91 9.82
CA ASP A 136 -21.55 -19.27 11.26
C ASP A 136 -20.41 -18.60 12.06
N SER A 137 -19.55 -17.81 11.42
CA SER A 137 -18.28 -17.31 12.02
C SER A 137 -18.41 -16.00 12.83
N ALA A 138 -19.52 -15.28 12.75
CA ALA A 138 -19.67 -14.00 13.43
C ALA A 138 -20.03 -14.13 14.93
N SER A 139 -20.68 -15.22 15.34
CA SER A 139 -21.16 -15.40 16.72
C SER A 139 -20.13 -16.04 17.66
N THR A 140 -19.20 -16.84 17.13
CA THR A 140 -18.18 -17.57 17.91
C THR A 140 -16.82 -16.85 18.02
N ALA A 141 -16.58 -15.80 17.21
CA ALA A 141 -15.34 -15.04 17.25
C ALA A 141 -15.10 -14.33 18.60
N SER A 142 -16.16 -14.05 19.37
CA SER A 142 -16.07 -13.33 20.65
C SER A 142 -15.50 -14.15 21.82
N GLU A 143 -15.39 -15.48 21.70
CA GLU A 143 -14.96 -16.37 22.80
C GLU A 143 -13.55 -16.96 22.63
N ASN A 144 -12.92 -16.82 21.45
CA ASN A 144 -11.57 -17.33 21.22
C ASN A 144 -10.52 -16.30 21.67
N GLU A 145 -9.84 -16.58 22.79
CA GLU A 145 -8.74 -15.77 23.33
C GLU A 145 -7.64 -15.46 22.29
N TRP A 146 -7.44 -16.34 21.32
CA TRP A 146 -6.38 -16.23 20.32
C TRP A 146 -6.84 -15.65 18.98
N TYR A 147 -8.09 -15.18 18.88
CA TYR A 147 -8.60 -14.53 17.67
C TYR A 147 -7.64 -13.40 17.22
N PRO A 148 -7.29 -13.31 15.92
CA PRO A 148 -7.87 -13.99 14.76
C PRO A 148 -7.32 -15.39 14.46
N PHE A 149 -6.37 -15.90 15.24
CA PHE A 149 -5.84 -17.25 15.11
C PHE A 149 -6.80 -18.27 15.74
N ARG A 150 -6.85 -19.50 15.23
CA ARG A 150 -7.72 -20.56 15.77
C ARG A 150 -7.19 -21.11 17.10
N SER A 151 -5.90 -20.93 17.39
CA SER A 151 -5.28 -21.38 18.64
C SER A 151 -3.97 -20.64 18.96
N LYS A 152 -3.52 -20.75 20.21
CA LYS A 152 -2.19 -20.31 20.65
C LYS A 152 -1.06 -20.87 19.79
N MET A 153 -1.13 -22.15 19.41
CA MET A 153 -0.08 -22.82 18.67
C MET A 153 -0.02 -22.35 17.21
N GLU A 154 -1.15 -21.93 16.64
CA GLU A 154 -1.17 -21.27 15.33
C GLU A 154 -0.53 -19.89 15.37
N LEU A 155 -0.79 -19.09 16.42
CA LEU A 155 -0.08 -17.83 16.62
C LEU A 155 1.43 -18.06 16.75
N ILE A 156 1.87 -18.97 17.62
CA ILE A 156 3.29 -19.28 17.81
C ILE A 156 3.92 -19.76 16.51
N GLY A 157 3.26 -20.69 15.81
CA GLY A 157 3.72 -21.16 14.51
C GLY A 157 3.85 -20.03 13.49
N SER A 158 2.86 -19.13 13.41
CA SER A 158 2.90 -17.97 12.52
C SER A 158 4.03 -16.99 12.88
N LEU A 159 4.33 -16.80 14.18
CA LEU A 159 5.45 -15.97 14.62
C LEU A 159 6.80 -16.61 14.27
N ILE A 160 6.94 -17.92 14.41
CA ILE A 160 8.15 -18.67 14.04
C ILE A 160 8.37 -18.61 12.53
N VAL A 161 7.32 -18.79 11.72
CA VAL A 161 7.42 -18.62 10.26
C VAL A 161 7.90 -17.21 9.92
N GLY A 162 7.59 -16.22 10.76
CA GLY A 162 8.06 -14.85 10.60
C GLY A 162 7.30 -14.06 9.54
N HIS A 163 7.80 -12.86 9.29
CA HIS A 163 7.25 -11.92 8.31
C HIS A 163 8.37 -11.23 7.54
N THR A 164 8.03 -10.69 6.36
CA THR A 164 8.92 -9.88 5.52
C THR A 164 10.31 -10.52 5.34
N HIS A 165 11.36 -9.93 5.91
CA HIS A 165 12.76 -10.34 5.75
C HIS A 165 13.19 -11.48 6.68
N SER A 166 12.33 -11.89 7.61
CA SER A 166 12.60 -12.96 8.59
C SER A 166 11.88 -14.27 8.26
N MET A 167 11.26 -14.37 7.08
CA MET A 167 10.40 -15.50 6.76
C MET A 167 11.22 -16.79 6.62
N LEU A 168 10.91 -17.80 7.44
CA LEU A 168 11.58 -19.09 7.41
C LEU A 168 11.06 -19.97 6.26
N SER A 169 11.93 -20.84 5.74
CA SER A 169 11.51 -21.85 4.77
C SER A 169 10.62 -22.91 5.41
N ARG A 170 9.80 -23.59 4.60
CA ARG A 170 8.98 -24.75 5.02
C ARG A 170 9.85 -25.84 5.66
N SER A 171 11.02 -26.12 5.09
CA SER A 171 11.96 -27.13 5.60
C SER A 171 12.48 -26.77 6.99
N LEU A 172 12.90 -25.51 7.18
CA LEU A 172 13.39 -25.03 8.47
C LEU A 172 12.27 -25.00 9.53
N TYR A 173 11.07 -24.53 9.16
CA TYR A 173 9.90 -24.60 10.04
C TYR A 173 9.57 -26.04 10.43
N SER A 174 9.67 -27.00 9.50
CA SER A 174 9.41 -28.41 9.76
C SER A 174 10.44 -29.02 10.72
N LYS A 175 11.73 -28.65 10.58
CA LYS A 175 12.79 -29.02 11.55
C LYS A 175 12.47 -28.45 12.94
N ILE A 176 12.13 -27.16 13.04
CA ILE A 176 11.77 -26.52 14.31
C ILE A 176 10.55 -27.19 14.94
N ARG A 177 9.51 -27.48 14.14
CA ARG A 177 8.31 -28.22 14.58
C ARG A 177 8.66 -29.61 15.13
N GLY A 178 9.55 -30.34 14.47
CA GLY A 178 10.03 -31.65 14.94
C GLY A 178 10.75 -31.54 16.27
N ILE A 179 11.67 -30.58 16.41
CA ILE A 179 12.40 -30.33 17.66
C ILE A 179 11.44 -29.98 18.80
N LEU A 180 10.51 -29.07 18.57
CA LEU A 180 9.54 -28.66 19.59
C LEU A 180 8.56 -29.79 19.96
N THR A 181 8.28 -30.70 19.03
CA THR A 181 7.48 -31.90 19.32
C THR A 181 8.18 -32.81 20.33
N MET A 182 9.51 -32.91 20.31
CA MET A 182 10.27 -33.64 21.35
C MET A 182 10.18 -32.98 22.73
N CYS A 183 9.81 -31.70 22.78
CA CYS A 183 9.57 -30.94 24.00
C CYS A 183 8.08 -30.85 24.38
N ASP A 184 7.23 -31.75 23.86
CA ASP A 184 5.77 -31.76 24.05
C ASP A 184 5.05 -30.47 23.58
N VAL A 185 5.66 -29.73 22.64
CA VAL A 185 5.07 -28.55 22.00
C VAL A 185 4.69 -28.87 20.57
N HIS A 186 3.38 -29.05 20.33
CA HIS A 186 2.85 -29.41 19.02
C HIS A 186 2.44 -28.18 18.21
N LEU A 187 3.31 -27.73 17.31
CA LEU A 187 2.96 -26.70 16.33
C LEU A 187 2.10 -27.25 15.19
N PRO A 188 1.25 -26.42 14.56
CA PRO A 188 0.51 -26.82 13.37
C PRO A 188 1.42 -27.09 12.16
N ALA A 189 0.89 -27.83 11.19
CA ALA A 189 1.58 -28.04 9.93
C ALA A 189 1.72 -26.71 9.16
N TRP A 190 2.72 -26.66 8.27
CA TRP A 190 2.95 -25.49 7.41
C TRP A 190 1.69 -25.07 6.65
N ALA A 191 1.00 -26.03 6.03
CA ALA A 191 -0.26 -25.79 5.32
C ALA A 191 -1.34 -25.18 6.22
N THR A 192 -1.40 -25.59 7.49
CA THR A 192 -2.32 -25.00 8.47
C THR A 192 -1.98 -23.55 8.77
N ILE A 193 -0.69 -23.22 8.93
CA ILE A 193 -0.25 -21.84 9.13
C ILE A 193 -0.55 -20.98 7.89
N GLN A 194 -0.33 -21.51 6.68
CA GLN A 194 -0.65 -20.79 5.44
C GLN A 194 -2.16 -20.55 5.30
N ALA A 195 -3.00 -21.56 5.55
CA ALA A 195 -4.45 -21.40 5.57
C ALA A 195 -4.92 -20.37 6.61
N GLY A 196 -4.28 -20.34 7.78
CA GLY A 196 -4.48 -19.32 8.81
C GLY A 196 -4.17 -17.91 8.31
N ARG A 197 -2.99 -17.72 7.69
CA ARG A 197 -2.58 -16.44 7.09
C ARG A 197 -3.52 -16.01 5.96
N ALA A 198 -3.95 -16.93 5.10
CA ALA A 198 -4.94 -16.65 4.06
C ALA A 198 -6.27 -16.18 4.64
N CYS A 199 -6.74 -16.82 5.71
CA CYS A 199 -7.95 -16.41 6.42
C CYS A 199 -7.80 -15.01 7.05
N ILE A 200 -6.64 -14.70 7.65
CA ILE A 200 -6.35 -13.35 8.18
C ILE A 200 -6.31 -12.31 7.06
N ARG A 201 -5.69 -12.61 5.90
CA ARG A 201 -5.70 -11.71 4.73
C ARG A 201 -7.12 -11.41 4.26
N GLN A 202 -7.97 -12.43 4.22
CA GLN A 202 -9.39 -12.28 3.87
C GLN A 202 -10.15 -11.45 4.91
N LEU A 203 -9.90 -11.67 6.20
CA LEU A 203 -10.48 -10.89 7.30
C LEU A 203 -10.12 -9.41 7.21
N LEU A 204 -8.84 -9.11 6.94
CA LEU A 204 -8.33 -7.75 6.79
C LEU A 204 -8.73 -7.09 5.46
N LYS A 205 -9.40 -7.84 4.57
CA LYS A 205 -9.77 -7.41 3.22
C LYS A 205 -8.57 -6.92 2.41
N SER A 206 -7.42 -7.56 2.63
CA SER A 206 -6.19 -7.28 1.89
C SER A 206 -6.22 -8.10 0.59
N SER A 207 -6.69 -7.46 -0.49
CA SER A 207 -6.73 -8.06 -1.84
C SER A 207 -5.75 -7.36 -2.78
N ILE A 208 -5.07 -8.14 -3.62
CA ILE A 208 -4.29 -7.63 -4.72
C ILE A 208 -5.26 -7.14 -5.80
N ARG A 209 -5.06 -5.90 -6.24
CA ARG A 209 -5.75 -5.27 -7.36
C ARG A 209 -4.93 -5.51 -8.62
N PHE A 210 -5.60 -5.90 -9.69
CA PHE A 210 -5.02 -6.08 -11.01
C PHE A 210 -5.63 -5.07 -11.96
N ASP A 211 -4.79 -4.46 -12.79
CA ASP A 211 -5.19 -3.64 -13.92
C ASP A 211 -4.20 -3.83 -15.06
N VAL A 212 -4.60 -3.41 -16.26
CA VAL A 212 -3.74 -3.38 -17.43
C VAL A 212 -3.46 -1.93 -17.78
N SER A 213 -2.18 -1.57 -17.91
CA SER A 213 -1.79 -0.20 -18.24
C SER A 213 -2.19 0.17 -19.68
N VAL A 214 -2.08 1.46 -20.01
CA VAL A 214 -2.28 1.97 -21.37
C VAL A 214 -1.28 1.41 -22.39
N PHE A 215 -0.20 0.78 -21.94
CA PHE A 215 0.80 0.11 -22.76
C PHE A 215 0.68 -1.42 -22.71
N ASP A 216 -0.48 -1.93 -22.29
CA ASP A 216 -0.79 -3.36 -22.16
C ASP A 216 0.09 -4.12 -21.15
N ASN A 217 0.75 -3.41 -20.22
CA ASN A 217 1.52 -4.04 -19.16
C ASN A 217 0.62 -4.40 -17.97
N PRO A 218 0.71 -5.62 -17.42
CA PRO A 218 -0.02 -5.99 -16.22
C PRO A 218 0.55 -5.25 -15.02
N CYS A 219 -0.34 -4.66 -14.23
CA CYS A 219 -0.01 -3.84 -13.08
C CYS A 219 -0.76 -4.36 -11.86
N PHE A 220 -0.04 -4.60 -10.77
CA PHE A 220 -0.58 -5.15 -9.53
C PHE A 220 -0.39 -4.17 -8.38
N SER A 221 -1.41 -3.92 -7.58
CA SER A 221 -1.29 -3.05 -6.41
C SER A 221 -2.10 -3.54 -5.19
N LEU A 222 -1.63 -3.21 -3.99
CA LEU A 222 -2.43 -3.25 -2.78
C LEU A 222 -3.30 -2.00 -2.70
N SER A 223 -4.48 -2.13 -2.08
CA SER A 223 -5.39 -1.00 -1.88
C SER A 223 -4.83 -0.03 -0.83
N ALA A 224 -4.47 1.17 -1.27
CA ALA A 224 -4.09 2.26 -0.37
C ALA A 224 -5.26 2.63 0.56
N ARG A 225 -6.51 2.56 0.09
CA ARG A 225 -7.71 2.79 0.92
C ARG A 225 -7.79 1.80 2.07
N SER A 226 -7.64 0.51 1.78
CA SER A 226 -7.68 -0.54 2.81
C SER A 226 -6.57 -0.35 3.84
N LEU A 227 -5.35 -0.05 3.40
CA LEU A 227 -4.20 0.18 4.29
C LEU A 227 -4.41 1.40 5.19
N ILE A 228 -4.86 2.53 4.63
CA ILE A 228 -5.21 3.73 5.41
C ILE A 228 -6.34 3.42 6.41
N ALA A 229 -7.39 2.71 5.98
CA ALA A 229 -8.50 2.35 6.85
C ALA A 229 -8.07 1.44 8.02
N GLN A 230 -7.14 0.52 7.77
CA GLN A 230 -6.56 -0.34 8.81
C GLN A 230 -5.77 0.49 9.84
N ASP A 231 -4.98 1.46 9.40
CA ASP A 231 -4.23 2.35 10.31
C ASP A 231 -5.16 3.21 11.18
N LEU A 232 -6.28 3.70 10.63
CA LEU A 232 -7.28 4.46 11.38
C LEU A 232 -8.00 3.60 12.43
N ALA A 233 -8.24 2.32 12.13
CA ALA A 233 -8.83 1.37 13.05
C ALA A 233 -7.84 0.85 14.10
N ASN A 234 -6.54 1.06 13.89
CA ASN A 234 -5.49 0.54 14.75
C ASN A 234 -5.19 1.48 15.93
N PRO A 235 -5.46 1.07 17.19
CA PRO A 235 -5.23 1.92 18.36
C PRO A 235 -3.74 2.24 18.60
N LEU A 236 -2.81 1.44 18.06
CA LEU A 236 -1.38 1.67 18.18
C LEU A 236 -0.89 2.80 17.26
N VAL A 237 -1.53 2.97 16.10
CA VAL A 237 -1.18 3.98 15.08
C VAL A 237 -2.02 5.24 15.28
N SER A 238 -3.35 5.07 15.39
CA SER A 238 -4.32 6.16 15.38
C SER A 238 -4.10 7.18 16.51
N LYS A 239 -3.61 6.74 17.68
CA LYS A 239 -3.23 7.64 18.80
C LYS A 239 -2.11 8.64 18.47
N HIS A 240 -1.34 8.38 17.41
CA HIS A 240 -0.23 9.22 16.95
C HIS A 240 -0.56 9.99 15.66
N LEU A 241 -1.69 9.68 15.03
CA LEU A 241 -2.03 10.20 13.72
C LEU A 241 -2.70 11.58 13.82
N ASP A 242 -2.04 12.60 13.27
CA ASP A 242 -2.66 13.92 13.10
C ASP A 242 -3.48 13.98 11.81
N TYR A 243 -4.70 14.51 11.91
CA TYR A 243 -5.54 14.81 10.74
C TYR A 243 -5.28 16.23 10.21
N TYR A 244 -5.48 16.41 8.91
CA TYR A 244 -5.24 17.68 8.25
C TYR A 244 -6.55 18.44 8.00
N PRO A 245 -6.60 19.77 8.16
CA PRO A 245 -5.61 20.62 8.80
C PRO A 245 -5.80 20.64 10.31
N HIS A 246 -4.71 20.92 11.02
CA HIS A 246 -4.75 21.24 12.45
C HIS A 246 -4.76 22.76 12.63
N MET A 247 -5.88 23.31 13.09
CA MET A 247 -5.98 24.74 13.39
C MET A 247 -5.24 25.11 14.68
N THR A 248 -4.23 25.97 14.59
CA THR A 248 -3.50 26.51 15.77
C THR A 248 -3.57 28.04 15.89
N GLU A 249 -4.43 28.70 15.10
CA GLU A 249 -4.55 30.17 15.05
C GLU A 249 -3.21 30.88 14.77
N GLY A 250 -2.32 30.23 14.01
CA GLY A 250 -1.01 30.75 13.68
C GLY A 250 0.01 30.71 14.83
N ARG A 251 -0.31 30.05 15.95
CA ARG A 251 0.58 29.94 17.11
C ARG A 251 1.30 28.60 17.09
N ASN A 252 2.55 28.59 17.58
CA ASN A 252 3.35 27.38 17.79
C ASN A 252 3.29 26.40 16.60
N ILE A 253 3.62 26.88 15.40
CA ILE A 253 3.62 26.05 14.18
C ILE A 253 4.94 25.28 14.13
N TYR A 254 4.85 23.94 14.21
CA TYR A 254 6.01 23.03 14.12
C TYR A 254 5.74 21.79 13.26
N LYS A 255 4.52 21.65 12.70
CA LYS A 255 4.13 20.56 11.78
C LYS A 255 3.47 21.10 10.51
N PHE A 256 3.57 20.34 9.41
CA PHE A 256 2.94 20.70 8.13
C PHE A 256 1.41 20.76 8.20
N SER A 257 0.77 19.92 9.03
CA SER A 257 -0.68 19.94 9.26
C SER A 257 -1.19 21.28 9.80
N GLN A 258 -0.33 22.05 10.46
CA GLN A 258 -0.62 23.36 11.05
C GLN A 258 -0.40 24.52 10.07
N SER A 259 0.01 24.23 8.83
CA SER A 259 0.27 25.26 7.84
C SER A 259 -1.01 25.98 7.42
N ARG A 260 -0.95 27.32 7.36
CA ARG A 260 -2.02 28.17 6.82
C ARG A 260 -2.37 27.83 5.36
N LYS A 261 -1.48 27.15 4.63
CA LYS A 261 -1.70 26.69 3.25
C LYS A 261 -3.00 25.90 3.10
N TRP A 262 -3.27 25.00 4.04
CA TRP A 262 -4.45 24.13 4.00
C TRP A 262 -5.79 24.85 4.08
N LEU A 263 -5.78 26.03 4.70
CA LEU A 263 -7.00 26.79 4.99
C LEU A 263 -7.24 27.89 3.95
N GLU A 264 -6.17 28.46 3.39
CA GLU A 264 -6.27 29.68 2.58
C GLU A 264 -5.64 29.58 1.19
N LEU A 265 -4.49 28.93 1.07
CA LEU A 265 -3.66 29.05 -0.13
C LEU A 265 -3.97 27.97 -1.17
N LEU A 266 -4.68 26.90 -0.78
CA LEU A 266 -5.22 25.93 -1.72
C LEU A 266 -6.49 26.46 -2.38
N ALA A 267 -6.71 26.08 -3.65
CA ALA A 267 -7.98 26.34 -4.32
C ALA A 267 -9.14 25.68 -3.53
N PRO A 268 -10.36 26.24 -3.53
CA PRO A 268 -11.48 25.72 -2.74
C PRO A 268 -11.76 24.22 -2.93
N ALA A 269 -11.56 23.69 -4.14
CA ALA A 269 -11.72 22.28 -4.46
C ALA A 269 -10.70 21.34 -3.78
N HIS A 270 -9.55 21.87 -3.35
CA HIS A 270 -8.45 21.12 -2.71
C HIS A 270 -8.32 21.42 -1.21
N ARG A 271 -9.16 22.30 -0.67
CA ARG A 271 -9.21 22.54 0.77
C ARG A 271 -9.93 21.35 1.43
N ALA A 272 -9.34 20.86 2.51
CA ALA A 272 -9.99 19.84 3.32
C ALA A 272 -11.31 20.41 3.89
N PRO A 273 -12.39 19.62 3.88
CA PRO A 273 -13.65 20.03 4.48
C PRO A 273 -13.50 20.26 5.98
N MET A 274 -14.34 21.16 6.50
CA MET A 274 -14.23 21.74 7.83
C MET A 274 -14.32 20.69 8.96
N CYS A 275 -13.43 20.83 9.94
CA CYS A 275 -13.28 19.92 11.08
C CYS A 275 -14.22 20.26 12.25
N GLU A 276 -14.54 19.23 13.02
CA GLU A 276 -15.58 18.96 14.02
C GLU A 276 -15.91 20.03 15.09
N LEU A 277 -15.16 21.12 15.21
CA LEU A 277 -15.24 22.01 16.37
C LEU A 277 -15.92 23.36 16.10
N THR A 278 -15.51 24.06 15.04
CA THR A 278 -15.97 25.45 14.79
C THR A 278 -16.06 25.73 13.30
N ALA A 279 -17.21 26.27 12.88
CA ALA A 279 -17.44 26.70 11.53
C ALA A 279 -17.06 28.17 11.33
N LYS A 280 -16.46 28.50 10.17
CA LYS A 280 -16.32 29.89 9.71
C LYS A 280 -17.55 30.25 8.89
N CYS A 281 -18.32 31.20 9.40
CA CYS A 281 -19.68 31.46 8.93
C CYS A 281 -19.83 32.91 8.49
N LEU A 282 -20.44 33.09 7.33
CA LEU A 282 -20.95 34.39 6.91
C LEU A 282 -22.38 34.55 7.41
N GLN A 283 -22.66 35.63 8.12
CA GLN A 283 -24.03 35.99 8.45
C GLN A 283 -24.75 36.52 7.22
N ILE A 284 -25.86 35.86 6.81
CA ILE A 284 -26.70 36.35 5.73
C ILE A 284 -27.55 37.53 6.23
N LYS A 285 -27.39 38.69 5.58
CA LYS A 285 -28.10 39.93 5.87
C LYS A 285 -29.13 40.22 4.78
N ARG A 286 -30.00 41.21 5.02
CA ARG A 286 -31.11 41.55 4.08
C ARG A 286 -30.61 41.98 2.70
N ASP A 287 -29.47 42.65 2.63
CA ASP A 287 -28.80 43.08 1.39
C ASP A 287 -28.25 41.93 0.55
N HIS A 288 -28.01 40.75 1.15
CA HIS A 288 -27.67 39.53 0.41
C HIS A 288 -28.88 38.86 -0.25
N ILE A 289 -30.10 39.30 0.07
CA ILE A 289 -31.34 38.63 -0.33
C ILE A 289 -32.11 39.52 -1.30
N SER A 290 -32.40 38.99 -2.48
CA SER A 290 -33.26 39.64 -3.48
C SER A 290 -34.36 38.69 -3.93
N HIS A 291 -35.43 39.23 -4.52
CA HIS A 291 -36.53 38.42 -5.05
C HIS A 291 -36.45 38.37 -6.57
N ILE A 292 -36.58 37.16 -7.12
CA ILE A 292 -36.70 36.92 -8.55
C ILE A 292 -37.97 36.11 -8.77
N SER A 293 -39.04 36.78 -9.20
CA SER A 293 -40.35 36.15 -9.37
C SER A 293 -40.80 35.47 -8.04
N ASN A 294 -41.11 34.17 -8.07
CA ASN A 294 -41.50 33.37 -6.92
C ASN A 294 -40.31 32.75 -6.15
N LEU A 295 -39.07 33.10 -6.50
CA LEU A 295 -37.86 32.61 -5.84
C LEU A 295 -37.13 33.73 -5.10
N ILE A 296 -36.33 33.31 -4.13
CA ILE A 296 -35.41 34.16 -3.40
C ILE A 296 -34.01 33.89 -3.94
N LYS A 297 -33.32 34.95 -4.32
CA LYS A 297 -31.91 34.89 -4.74
C LYS A 297 -31.04 35.37 -3.60
N ILE A 298 -30.23 34.44 -3.07
CA ILE A 298 -29.24 34.71 -2.02
C ILE A 298 -27.88 34.86 -2.70
N VAL A 299 -27.27 36.04 -2.55
CA VAL A 299 -25.96 36.36 -3.11
C VAL A 299 -24.98 36.65 -1.97
N ILE A 300 -23.96 35.80 -1.84
CA ILE A 300 -22.86 35.99 -0.90
C ILE A 300 -21.68 36.68 -1.61
N PRO A 301 -20.90 37.51 -0.90
CA PRO A 301 -19.67 38.05 -1.43
C PRO A 301 -18.68 36.93 -1.75
N GLY A 302 -18.03 37.02 -2.91
CA GLY A 302 -16.98 36.11 -3.32
C GLY A 302 -15.61 36.45 -2.73
N ASN A 303 -14.64 35.59 -3.01
CA ASN A 303 -13.24 35.74 -2.62
C ASN A 303 -13.03 35.93 -1.10
N LEU A 304 -13.91 35.35 -0.27
CA LEU A 304 -13.75 35.36 1.19
C LEU A 304 -12.54 34.51 1.58
N THR A 305 -11.58 35.12 2.26
CA THR A 305 -10.47 34.39 2.89
C THR A 305 -10.94 33.76 4.20
N PHE A 306 -10.25 32.70 4.66
CA PHE A 306 -10.63 31.98 5.88
C PHE A 306 -10.64 32.87 7.15
N HIS A 307 -9.82 33.92 7.17
CA HIS A 307 -9.74 34.91 8.24
C HIS A 307 -10.40 36.26 7.88
N ASP A 308 -11.28 36.29 6.88
CA ASP A 308 -12.02 37.50 6.52
C ASP A 308 -12.82 38.01 7.72
N SER A 309 -12.77 39.33 7.97
CA SER A 309 -13.41 39.96 9.14
C SER A 309 -14.94 39.88 9.10
N ARG A 310 -15.54 39.57 7.95
CA ARG A 310 -16.98 39.32 7.79
C ARG A 310 -17.39 37.92 8.27
N LEU A 311 -16.45 37.02 8.50
CA LEU A 311 -16.71 35.66 8.97
C LEU A 311 -16.63 35.59 10.50
N SER A 312 -17.65 34.99 11.12
CA SER A 312 -17.64 34.64 12.53
C SER A 312 -17.25 33.17 12.72
N ALA A 313 -16.61 32.85 13.85
CA ALA A 313 -16.40 31.47 14.26
C ALA A 313 -17.57 31.03 15.14
N ILE A 314 -18.30 30.00 14.72
CA ILE A 314 -19.48 29.48 15.43
C ILE A 314 -19.26 27.98 15.73
N PRO A 315 -19.37 27.53 16.99
CA PRO A 315 -19.33 26.11 17.31
C PRO A 315 -20.38 25.33 16.51
N VAL A 316 -20.00 24.17 15.95
CA VAL A 316 -20.92 23.40 15.09
C VAL A 316 -22.18 22.94 15.84
N LYS A 317 -22.05 22.66 17.14
CA LYS A 317 -23.17 22.30 18.03
C LYS A 317 -24.21 23.40 18.25
N ASP A 318 -23.89 24.65 17.91
CA ASP A 318 -24.79 25.78 18.09
C ASP A 318 -25.75 25.94 16.88
N PHE A 319 -25.56 25.16 15.80
CA PHE A 319 -26.50 25.10 14.69
C PHE A 319 -27.70 24.22 15.04
N GLU A 320 -28.91 24.79 14.94
CA GLU A 320 -30.16 24.09 15.26
C GLU A 320 -30.76 23.35 14.07
N PHE A 321 -30.63 23.90 12.86
CA PHE A 321 -31.24 23.38 11.64
C PHE A 321 -30.24 23.30 10.50
N ASP A 322 -30.34 22.23 9.71
CA ASP A 322 -29.69 22.16 8.41
C ASP A 322 -30.43 23.02 7.37
N TYR A 323 -29.74 23.39 6.29
CA TYR A 323 -30.29 24.24 5.22
C TYR A 323 -31.61 23.71 4.60
N SER A 324 -31.83 22.39 4.62
CA SER A 324 -33.05 21.73 4.14
C SER A 324 -34.21 21.79 5.13
N GLU A 325 -33.94 22.07 6.40
CA GLU A 325 -34.92 22.07 7.50
C GLU A 325 -35.41 23.48 7.83
N ILE A 326 -34.68 24.51 7.39
CA ILE A 326 -35.04 25.91 7.62
C ILE A 326 -36.39 26.20 6.96
N LEU A 327 -37.42 26.37 7.79
CA LEU A 327 -38.78 26.74 7.38
C LEU A 327 -38.94 28.26 7.44
N MET A 328 -39.27 28.87 6.31
CA MET A 328 -39.52 30.31 6.22
C MET A 328 -40.92 30.68 6.73
N GLU A 329 -41.15 31.97 7.05
CA GLU A 329 -42.44 32.47 7.57
C GLU A 329 -43.66 32.12 6.68
N ASN A 330 -43.45 32.04 5.37
CA ASN A 330 -44.46 31.65 4.38
C ASN A 330 -44.71 30.12 4.31
N ARG A 331 -44.16 29.34 5.26
CA ARG A 331 -44.23 27.87 5.32
C ARG A 331 -43.59 27.14 4.15
N ARG A 332 -42.64 27.79 3.46
CA ARG A 332 -41.81 27.17 2.42
C ARG A 332 -40.43 26.88 2.99
N TYR A 333 -39.85 25.73 2.65
CA TYR A 333 -38.47 25.43 3.02
C TYR A 333 -37.49 26.33 2.26
N LEU A 334 -36.37 26.68 2.89
CA LEU A 334 -35.34 27.53 2.30
C LEU A 334 -34.83 26.97 0.97
N ILE A 335 -34.58 25.66 0.90
CA ILE A 335 -34.11 24.99 -0.32
C ILE A 335 -35.08 25.17 -1.50
N ASP A 336 -36.39 25.09 -1.24
CA ASP A 336 -37.41 25.31 -2.26
C ASP A 336 -37.49 26.79 -2.64
N ALA A 337 -37.38 27.68 -1.65
CA ALA A 337 -37.48 29.12 -1.83
C ALA A 337 -36.33 29.68 -2.68
N CYS A 338 -35.11 29.15 -2.54
CA CYS A 338 -33.96 29.54 -3.35
C CYS A 338 -33.77 28.72 -4.62
N GLY A 339 -34.62 27.72 -4.88
CA GLY A 339 -34.48 26.83 -6.03
C GLY A 339 -33.23 25.93 -5.95
N GLY A 340 -32.76 25.61 -4.73
CA GLY A 340 -31.62 24.73 -4.49
C GLY A 340 -30.25 25.35 -4.78
N VAL A 341 -30.15 26.67 -4.94
CA VAL A 341 -28.91 27.36 -5.34
C VAL A 341 -28.73 28.65 -4.54
N ILE A 342 -27.49 28.95 -4.17
CA ILE A 342 -27.06 30.29 -3.77
C ILE A 342 -26.02 30.80 -4.77
N TYR A 343 -25.73 32.09 -4.74
CA TYR A 343 -24.80 32.69 -5.69
C TYR A 343 -23.65 33.34 -4.94
N GLU A 344 -22.45 33.21 -5.49
CA GLU A 344 -21.28 33.95 -5.07
C GLU A 344 -20.98 35.04 -6.09
N SER A 345 -20.87 36.29 -5.64
CA SER A 345 -20.56 37.42 -6.52
C SER A 345 -19.15 37.92 -6.25
N SER A 346 -18.26 37.78 -7.23
CA SER A 346 -16.97 38.49 -7.29
C SER A 346 -17.10 39.73 -8.19
N ASP A 347 -16.09 40.60 -8.19
CA ASP A 347 -16.09 41.86 -8.97
C ASP A 347 -16.29 41.65 -10.49
N GLU A 348 -16.07 40.42 -10.98
CA GLU A 348 -16.07 40.10 -12.42
C GLU A 348 -17.16 39.10 -12.83
N LYS A 349 -17.72 38.30 -11.91
CA LYS A 349 -18.68 37.25 -12.24
C LYS A 349 -19.51 36.76 -11.05
N GLU A 350 -20.74 36.37 -11.34
CA GLU A 350 -21.59 35.61 -10.41
C GLU A 350 -21.53 34.11 -10.71
N VAL A 351 -21.27 33.30 -9.68
CA VAL A 351 -21.16 31.84 -9.76
C VAL A 351 -22.25 31.18 -8.92
N SER A 352 -22.99 30.25 -9.50
CA SER A 352 -23.98 29.45 -8.79
C SER A 352 -23.30 28.38 -7.94
N ILE A 353 -23.70 28.27 -6.68
CA ILE A 353 -23.31 27.23 -5.73
C ILE A 353 -24.53 26.35 -5.45
N PRO A 354 -24.52 25.08 -5.87
CA PRO A 354 -25.63 24.17 -5.60
C PRO A 354 -25.69 23.78 -4.12
N LEU A 355 -26.91 23.61 -3.61
CA LEU A 355 -27.19 23.05 -2.29
C LEU A 355 -27.81 21.66 -2.42
N PRO A 356 -27.39 20.66 -1.62
CA PRO A 356 -26.32 20.73 -0.62
C PRO A 356 -24.92 20.74 -1.26
N ASN A 357 -23.92 21.11 -0.46
CA ASN A 357 -22.52 20.89 -0.81
C ASN A 357 -22.29 19.41 -1.18
N PRO A 358 -21.60 19.08 -2.29
CA PRO A 358 -21.34 17.70 -2.71
C PRO A 358 -20.67 16.83 -1.64
N TRP A 359 -19.79 17.40 -0.80
CA TRP A 359 -19.17 16.67 0.31
C TRP A 359 -20.16 16.28 1.39
N ARG A 360 -21.22 17.06 1.60
CA ARG A 360 -22.31 16.69 2.52
C ARG A 360 -23.04 15.44 2.02
N ILE A 361 -23.25 15.34 0.70
CA ILE A 361 -23.84 14.15 0.05
C ILE A 361 -22.89 12.96 0.19
N LYS A 362 -21.61 13.12 -0.15
CA LYS A 362 -20.61 12.05 -0.06
C LYS A 362 -20.43 11.53 1.37
N ALA A 363 -20.43 12.42 2.37
CA ALA A 363 -20.22 12.06 3.76
C ALA A 363 -21.42 11.33 4.39
N GLN A 364 -22.65 11.61 3.94
CA GLN A 364 -23.88 11.01 4.48
C GLN A 364 -23.95 11.09 6.02
N GLY A 365 -23.57 12.24 6.58
CA GLY A 365 -23.56 12.46 8.03
C GLY A 365 -22.31 11.98 8.77
N ARG A 366 -21.37 11.31 8.10
CA ARG A 366 -20.08 10.92 8.69
C ARG A 366 -19.14 12.12 8.86
N VAL A 367 -18.31 12.10 9.90
CA VAL A 367 -17.18 13.02 10.02
C VAL A 367 -16.20 12.76 8.86
N ILE A 368 -15.68 13.83 8.26
CA ILE A 368 -14.67 13.69 7.21
C ILE A 368 -13.27 13.79 7.84
N ARG A 369 -12.42 12.79 7.61
CA ARG A 369 -11.01 12.76 8.01
C ARG A 369 -10.12 12.91 6.78
N HIS A 370 -9.34 13.99 6.71
CA HIS A 370 -8.34 14.14 5.65
C HIS A 370 -6.99 13.58 6.13
N VAL A 371 -6.52 12.54 5.46
CA VAL A 371 -5.36 11.73 5.82
C VAL A 371 -4.38 11.69 4.63
N PRO A 372 -3.54 12.71 4.46
CA PRO A 372 -2.56 12.74 3.37
C PRO A 372 -1.49 11.65 3.53
N ILE A 373 -0.94 11.20 2.41
CA ILE A 373 0.17 10.23 2.37
C ILE A 373 1.44 10.85 1.79
N THR A 374 2.58 10.35 2.25
CA THR A 374 3.88 10.56 1.64
C THR A 374 4.17 9.34 0.79
N LEU A 375 4.10 9.49 -0.54
CA LEU A 375 4.34 8.41 -1.50
C LEU A 375 5.83 8.36 -1.85
N TYR A 376 6.37 7.16 -1.95
CA TYR A 376 7.76 6.90 -2.31
C TYR A 376 7.80 5.95 -3.51
N SER A 377 8.72 6.23 -4.43
CA SER A 377 9.04 5.35 -5.55
C SER A 377 10.54 5.29 -5.75
N ASP A 378 11.09 4.10 -5.94
CA ASP A 378 12.52 3.91 -6.22
C ASP A 378 12.79 2.64 -7.02
N ASP A 379 13.97 2.61 -7.62
CA ASP A 379 14.57 1.49 -8.31
C ASP A 379 15.20 0.53 -7.30
N THR A 380 14.50 -0.58 -7.09
CA THR A 380 14.98 -1.71 -6.32
C THR A 380 15.51 -2.79 -7.25
N SER A 381 16.42 -3.63 -6.76
CA SER A 381 16.97 -4.71 -7.56
C SER A 381 16.60 -6.06 -7.00
N GLY A 382 16.12 -6.94 -7.87
CA GLY A 382 15.87 -8.35 -7.52
C GLY A 382 17.14 -9.18 -7.37
N ASN A 383 18.32 -8.57 -7.49
CA ASN A 383 19.63 -9.21 -7.36
C ASN A 383 20.57 -8.33 -6.53
N SER A 384 21.74 -8.87 -6.13
CA SER A 384 22.77 -8.12 -5.39
C SER A 384 23.31 -6.89 -6.13
N SER A 385 23.02 -6.74 -7.44
CA SER A 385 23.32 -5.53 -8.21
C SER A 385 22.08 -4.94 -8.90
N LYS A 386 21.99 -3.60 -8.92
CA LYS A 386 20.87 -2.84 -9.51
C LYS A 386 20.76 -2.90 -11.02
N GLN A 387 21.80 -3.34 -11.72
CA GLN A 387 21.88 -3.18 -13.18
C GLN A 387 21.11 -4.21 -14.01
N PHE A 388 20.76 -5.38 -13.47
CA PHE A 388 20.32 -6.51 -14.30
C PHE A 388 18.88 -6.99 -14.06
N ASN A 389 18.21 -6.52 -13.01
CA ASN A 389 16.78 -6.81 -12.77
C ASN A 389 16.16 -5.67 -11.94
N LYS A 390 15.87 -4.54 -12.61
CA LYS A 390 15.30 -3.34 -12.01
C LYS A 390 13.80 -3.54 -11.76
N HIS A 391 13.37 -3.27 -10.55
CA HIS A 391 11.97 -3.22 -10.15
C HIS A 391 11.66 -1.81 -9.64
N ILE A 392 10.64 -1.19 -10.23
CA ILE A 392 10.05 0.03 -9.68
C ILE A 392 9.12 -0.40 -8.56
N SER A 393 9.27 0.16 -7.37
CA SER A 393 8.43 -0.18 -6.23
C SER A 393 7.84 1.06 -5.57
N PHE A 394 6.56 0.97 -5.21
CA PHE A 394 5.81 2.01 -4.52
C PHE A 394 5.58 1.66 -3.07
N TYR A 395 5.85 2.63 -2.20
CA TYR A 395 5.53 2.57 -0.78
C TYR A 395 4.87 3.88 -0.34
N PHE A 396 4.15 3.87 0.77
CA PHE A 396 3.73 5.11 1.41
C PHE A 396 3.82 5.06 2.93
N THR A 397 3.87 6.25 3.53
CA THR A 397 3.66 6.46 4.96
C THR A 397 2.54 7.49 5.15
N LEU A 398 1.82 7.43 6.27
CA LEU A 398 0.83 8.47 6.60
C LEU A 398 1.55 9.76 7.00
N SER A 399 1.28 10.87 6.30
CA SER A 399 1.95 12.15 6.56
C SER A 399 1.59 12.76 7.91
N GLY A 400 0.49 12.31 8.53
CA GLY A 400 0.08 12.74 9.87
C GLY A 400 0.86 12.10 11.01
N LEU A 401 1.69 11.09 10.74
CA LEU A 401 2.51 10.45 11.77
C LEU A 401 3.76 11.29 12.08
N PRO A 402 4.19 11.37 13.35
CA PRO A 402 5.44 12.01 13.70
C PRO A 402 6.63 11.17 13.19
N PRO A 403 7.79 11.78 12.86
CA PRO A 403 8.93 11.09 12.25
C PRO A 403 9.41 9.83 12.98
N ASN A 404 9.42 9.84 14.32
CA ASN A 404 9.83 8.69 15.13
C ASN A 404 8.87 7.49 15.04
N VAL A 405 7.62 7.71 14.61
CA VAL A 405 6.62 6.67 14.37
C VAL A 405 6.61 6.31 12.89
N SER A 406 6.58 7.28 11.97
CA SER A 406 6.56 7.03 10.52
C SER A 406 7.78 6.25 10.03
N ASN A 407 8.94 6.41 10.67
CA ASN A 407 10.18 5.72 10.30
C ASN A 407 10.26 4.27 10.80
N GLN A 408 9.26 3.79 11.54
CA GLN A 408 9.18 2.39 11.92
C GLN A 408 8.71 1.56 10.72
N GLU A 409 9.33 0.40 10.48
CA GLU A 409 8.98 -0.50 9.36
C GLU A 409 7.48 -0.79 9.31
N TYR A 410 6.85 -0.92 10.49
CA TYR A 410 5.43 -1.14 10.66
C TYR A 410 4.53 -0.11 9.95
N ASN A 411 4.96 1.15 9.87
CA ASN A 411 4.17 2.25 9.29
C ASN A 411 4.56 2.55 7.83
N CYS A 412 5.44 1.73 7.24
CA CYS A 412 5.84 1.81 5.84
C CYS A 412 5.05 0.76 5.04
N HIS A 413 4.13 1.24 4.20
CA HIS A 413 3.20 0.37 3.50
C HIS A 413 3.64 0.16 2.06
N PHE A 414 3.85 -1.10 1.68
CA PHE A 414 4.04 -1.47 0.27
C PHE A 414 2.74 -1.31 -0.52
N LEU A 415 2.84 -0.82 -1.76
CA LEU A 415 1.70 -0.72 -2.68
C LEU A 415 1.87 -1.59 -3.91
N SER A 416 2.99 -1.47 -4.62
CA SER A 416 3.16 -2.09 -5.93
C SER A 416 4.62 -2.29 -6.27
N SER A 417 4.92 -3.29 -7.10
CA SER A 417 6.22 -3.47 -7.71
C SER A 417 6.08 -4.04 -9.11
N SER A 418 6.91 -3.59 -10.06
CA SER A 418 6.97 -4.17 -11.40
C SER A 418 8.36 -3.98 -12.01
N ASN A 419 8.78 -4.95 -12.82
CA ASN A 419 9.97 -4.87 -13.68
C ASN A 419 9.62 -4.64 -15.17
N ILE A 420 8.33 -4.53 -15.50
CA ILE A 420 7.84 -4.34 -16.87
C ILE A 420 7.01 -3.06 -17.03
N ALA A 421 6.31 -2.63 -15.99
CA ALA A 421 5.54 -1.39 -15.98
C ALA A 421 6.36 -0.25 -15.37
N GLY A 422 6.35 0.91 -16.04
CA GLY A 422 6.99 2.14 -15.59
C GLY A 422 6.31 2.79 -14.38
N VAL A 423 6.96 3.81 -13.82
CA VAL A 423 6.47 4.50 -12.61
C VAL A 423 5.09 5.14 -12.81
N LEU A 424 4.86 5.74 -13.99
CA LEU A 424 3.59 6.38 -14.30
C LEU A 424 2.46 5.36 -14.49
N GLU A 425 2.76 4.18 -15.07
CA GLU A 425 1.80 3.10 -15.26
C GLU A 425 1.30 2.56 -13.91
N LEU A 426 2.24 2.29 -12.99
CA LEU A 426 1.91 1.85 -11.63
C LEU A 426 1.19 2.93 -10.82
N SER A 427 1.63 4.19 -10.94
CA SER A 427 1.03 5.30 -10.19
C SER A 427 -0.43 5.55 -10.54
N ASN A 428 -0.86 5.21 -11.78
CA ASN A 428 -2.22 5.44 -12.23
C ASN A 428 -3.25 4.73 -11.32
N GLN A 429 -3.04 3.45 -11.01
CA GLN A 429 -3.95 2.72 -10.12
C GLN A 429 -4.02 3.33 -8.72
N ILE A 430 -2.87 3.77 -8.19
CA ILE A 430 -2.75 4.35 -6.85
C ILE A 430 -3.49 5.70 -6.79
N VAL A 431 -3.26 6.57 -7.78
CA VAL A 431 -3.87 7.90 -7.82
C VAL A 431 -5.37 7.82 -8.06
N GLU A 432 -5.83 6.99 -9.01
CA GLU A 432 -7.27 6.78 -9.26
C GLU A 432 -7.99 6.30 -8.00
N GLU A 433 -7.36 5.43 -7.22
CA GLU A 433 -7.91 4.98 -5.96
C GLU A 433 -8.03 6.13 -4.93
N LEU A 434 -7.14 7.11 -4.88
CA LEU A 434 -7.21 8.16 -3.85
C LEU A 434 -8.13 9.34 -4.22
N LYS A 435 -8.67 9.41 -5.45
CA LYS A 435 -9.50 10.55 -5.91
C LYS A 435 -10.77 10.77 -5.11
N ASP A 436 -11.45 9.69 -4.73
CA ASP A 436 -12.71 9.74 -4.01
C ASP A 436 -12.54 9.35 -2.54
N GLY A 437 -13.36 9.97 -1.70
CA GLY A 437 -13.44 9.61 -0.30
C GLY A 437 -13.99 8.19 -0.12
N PHE A 438 -13.54 7.52 0.94
CA PHE A 438 -13.90 6.13 1.25
C PHE A 438 -14.26 5.98 2.74
N PRO A 439 -15.17 5.05 3.09
CA PRO A 439 -15.51 4.81 4.48
C PRO A 439 -14.35 4.13 5.22
N ALA A 440 -14.11 4.50 6.46
CA ALA A 440 -13.22 3.80 7.38
C ALA A 440 -13.75 3.90 8.82
N TYR A 441 -13.28 3.03 9.69
CA TYR A 441 -13.57 3.12 11.13
C TYR A 441 -12.46 3.90 11.82
N ASP A 442 -12.81 5.01 12.48
CA ASP A 442 -11.88 5.79 13.29
C ASP A 442 -12.00 5.32 14.75
N ILE A 443 -10.98 4.62 15.25
CA ILE A 443 -10.98 4.11 16.63
C ILE A 443 -11.03 5.22 17.67
N THR A 444 -10.51 6.42 17.37
CA THR A 444 -10.50 7.55 18.31
C THR A 444 -11.87 8.16 18.52
N LEU A 445 -12.71 8.15 17.47
CA LEU A 445 -14.11 8.57 17.54
C LEU A 445 -15.07 7.40 17.80
N SER A 446 -14.58 6.16 17.70
CA SER A 446 -15.38 4.94 17.81
C SER A 446 -16.57 4.89 16.84
N GLN A 447 -16.42 5.47 15.65
CA GLN A 447 -17.47 5.55 14.64
C GLN A 447 -16.93 5.46 13.20
N GLU A 448 -17.83 5.23 12.24
CA GLU A 448 -17.47 5.27 10.82
C GLU A 448 -17.30 6.73 10.36
N VAL A 449 -16.20 6.98 9.64
CA VAL A 449 -15.82 8.28 9.07
C VAL A 449 -15.68 8.18 7.56
N LEU A 450 -15.79 9.30 6.86
CA LEU A 450 -15.38 9.40 5.46
C LEU A 450 -13.94 9.87 5.40
N VAL A 451 -13.02 9.02 4.92
CA VAL A 451 -11.62 9.39 4.73
C VAL A 451 -11.44 9.99 3.35
N THR A 452 -10.70 11.10 3.29
CA THR A 452 -10.16 11.66 2.05
C THR A 452 -8.64 11.67 2.15
N SER A 453 -7.96 11.43 1.03
CA SER A 453 -6.51 11.36 1.02
C SER A 453 -5.95 11.97 -0.26
N VAL A 454 -4.73 12.46 -0.16
CA VAL A 454 -3.96 13.04 -1.27
C VAL A 454 -2.50 12.63 -1.11
N VAL A 455 -1.78 12.55 -2.22
CA VAL A 455 -0.31 12.47 -2.19
C VAL A 455 0.23 13.84 -1.80
N LEU A 456 0.63 14.00 -0.54
CA LEU A 456 1.18 15.25 0.00
C LEU A 456 2.57 15.52 -0.55
N CYS A 457 3.41 14.49 -0.51
CA CYS A 457 4.78 14.52 -0.96
C CYS A 457 5.05 13.26 -1.78
N PHE A 458 5.83 13.41 -2.84
CA PHE A 458 6.41 12.32 -3.59
C PHE A 458 7.90 12.32 -3.33
N LEU A 459 8.44 11.22 -2.81
CA LEU A 459 9.86 11.06 -2.49
C LEU A 459 10.48 10.08 -3.49
N ALA A 460 11.56 10.49 -4.11
CA ALA A 460 12.35 9.63 -4.99
C ALA A 460 13.79 10.15 -5.12
N ASP A 461 14.65 9.40 -5.79
CA ASP A 461 15.96 9.91 -6.21
C ASP A 461 15.82 10.85 -7.43
N SER A 462 16.90 11.56 -7.81
CA SER A 462 16.84 12.52 -8.92
C SER A 462 16.42 11.90 -10.26
N PRO A 463 16.94 10.72 -10.66
CA PRO A 463 16.46 10.00 -11.85
C PRO A 463 14.96 9.69 -11.82
N MET A 464 14.45 9.13 -10.72
CA MET A 464 13.04 8.79 -10.61
C MET A 464 12.15 10.05 -10.56
N HIS A 465 12.61 11.13 -9.91
CA HIS A 465 11.94 12.42 -10.01
C HIS A 465 11.83 12.90 -11.45
N ALA A 466 12.93 12.85 -12.22
CA ALA A 466 12.95 13.22 -13.63
C ALA A 466 11.96 12.40 -14.47
N GLU A 467 11.86 11.09 -14.22
CA GLU A 467 10.90 10.19 -14.88
C GLU A 467 9.46 10.58 -14.56
N VAL A 468 9.14 10.81 -13.28
CA VAL A 468 7.78 11.14 -12.82
C VAL A 468 7.33 12.52 -13.28
N THR A 469 8.21 13.53 -13.25
CA THR A 469 7.88 14.88 -13.69
C THR A 469 8.05 15.09 -15.20
N ASN A 470 8.51 14.06 -15.92
CA ASN A 470 8.86 14.14 -17.34
C ASN A 470 9.78 15.34 -17.65
N THR A 471 10.75 15.57 -16.76
CA THR A 471 11.75 16.63 -16.89
C THR A 471 13.11 16.02 -17.21
N PRO A 472 13.94 16.62 -18.08
CA PRO A 472 15.30 16.15 -18.31
C PRO A 472 16.09 16.13 -16.99
N ASN A 473 16.81 15.06 -16.70
CA ASN A 473 17.65 14.98 -15.50
C ASN A 473 18.75 16.08 -15.59
N PRO A 474 18.79 17.06 -14.68
CA PRO A 474 19.91 17.99 -14.61
C PRO A 474 21.10 17.18 -14.08
N GLY A 475 22.00 16.80 -14.99
CA GLY A 475 23.12 15.89 -14.72
C GLY A 475 24.13 16.37 -13.69
#